data_AF-A0AA88RA33-F1
#
_entry.id   AF-A0AA88RA33-F1
#
_cell.length_a   1.000
_cell.length_b   1.000
_cell.length_c   1.000
_cell.angle_alpha   90.00
_cell.angle_beta   90.00
_cell.angle_gamma   90.00
#
_symmetry.space_group_name_H-M   'P 1'
#
loop_
_entity.id
_entity.type
_entity.pdbx_description
1 polymer ?
#
loop_
_entity_poly.entity_id
_entity_poly.type
_entity_poly.pdbx_seq_one_letter_code
_entity_poly.pdbx_strand_id
1 'polypeptide(L)'
;MEPAEGSDKREERVALLVILLLASLSLSSLLLVFSYYCYLRNKVSKRFKPHKRVNYEDKECSSSANIQVTTDKGLQVFTYKQLHSATGGFGKSNVIGHGGFGLVYRGVLQDGRKVAVKLMDRAGRQGEEEFDVEVQFL
;
A
#
# COMPACT_ATOMS: atom_id res chain seq x y z
N MET A 1 64.53 0.94 -41.93
CA MET A 1 63.51 1.98 -41.67
C MET A 1 62.53 1.33 -40.70
N GLU A 2 62.80 1.42 -39.40
CA GLU A 2 61.99 0.78 -38.35
C GLU A 2 60.68 1.56 -38.16
N PRO A 3 59.51 0.91 -38.11
CA PRO A 3 58.24 1.62 -38.01
C PRO A 3 58.01 2.13 -36.59
N ALA A 4 57.28 3.25 -36.50
CA ALA A 4 56.93 3.95 -35.27
C ALA A 4 55.87 3.19 -34.43
N GLU A 5 56.24 2.04 -33.86
CA GLU A 5 55.34 1.15 -33.09
C GLU A 5 54.88 1.72 -31.73
N GLY A 6 55.31 2.93 -31.38
CA GLY A 6 55.04 3.59 -30.10
C GLY A 6 53.84 4.53 -30.08
N SER A 7 53.38 5.02 -31.24
CA SER A 7 52.23 5.94 -31.32
C SER A 7 50.91 5.23 -31.01
N ASP A 8 50.70 4.05 -31.60
CA ASP A 8 49.42 3.34 -31.56
C ASP A 8 49.09 2.88 -30.13
N LYS A 9 50.10 2.39 -29.40
CA LYS A 9 49.96 2.00 -27.98
C LYS A 9 49.58 3.17 -27.06
N ARG A 10 49.89 4.41 -27.44
CA ARG A 10 49.52 5.61 -26.67
C ARG A 10 48.06 5.99 -26.95
N GLU A 11 47.62 5.91 -28.19
CA GLU A 11 46.23 6.19 -28.58
C GLU A 11 45.27 5.15 -28.01
N GLU A 12 45.62 3.86 -28.03
CA GLU A 12 44.85 2.79 -27.38
C GLU A 12 44.68 3.04 -25.88
N ARG A 13 45.77 3.40 -25.18
CA ARG A 13 45.71 3.74 -23.75
C ARG A 13 44.83 4.94 -23.48
N VAL A 14 44.92 5.98 -24.32
CA VAL A 14 44.07 7.17 -24.21
C VAL A 14 42.60 6.80 -24.45
N ALA A 15 42.30 6.02 -25.49
CA ALA A 15 40.94 5.57 -25.79
C ALA A 15 40.36 4.75 -24.63
N LEU A 16 41.12 3.82 -24.06
CA LEU A 16 40.70 3.03 -22.90
C LEU A 16 40.43 3.90 -21.67
N LEU A 17 41.27 4.90 -21.40
CA LEU A 17 41.05 5.84 -20.30
C LEU A 17 39.78 6.67 -20.51
N VAL A 18 39.54 7.15 -21.73
CA VAL A 18 38.32 7.92 -22.05
C VAL A 18 37.07 7.06 -21.87
N ILE A 19 37.07 5.81 -22.36
CA ILE A 19 35.94 4.89 -22.19
C ILE A 19 35.68 4.61 -20.71
N LEU A 20 36.74 4.39 -19.92
CA LEU A 20 36.62 4.15 -18.48
C LEU A 20 36.03 5.36 -17.74
N LEU A 21 36.45 6.57 -18.11
CA LEU A 21 35.91 7.81 -17.56
C LEU A 21 34.42 7.97 -17.91
N LEU A 22 34.04 7.74 -19.17
CA LEU A 22 32.63 7.83 -19.58
C LEU A 22 31.76 6.78 -18.88
N ALA A 23 32.22 5.54 -18.81
CA ALA A 23 31.50 4.46 -18.13
C ALA A 23 31.30 4.74 -16.64
N SER A 24 32.34 5.24 -15.95
CA SER A 24 32.24 5.61 -14.53
C SER A 24 31.29 6.79 -14.28
N LEU A 25 31.29 7.81 -15.16
CA LEU A 25 30.35 8.93 -15.10
C LEU A 25 28.90 8.46 -15.31
N SER A 26 28.66 7.61 -16.31
CA SER A 26 27.34 7.03 -16.55
C SER A 26 26.86 6.18 -15.37
N LEU A 27 27.72 5.33 -14.81
CA LEU A 27 27.39 4.49 -13.66
C LEU A 27 27.09 5.33 -12.41
N SER A 28 27.89 6.36 -12.14
CA SER A 28 27.67 7.29 -11.03
C SER A 28 26.32 8.03 -11.16
N SER A 29 25.99 8.51 -12.36
CA SER A 29 24.70 9.14 -12.65
C SER A 29 23.53 8.18 -12.40
N LEU A 30 23.62 6.93 -12.86
CA LEU A 30 22.60 5.91 -12.61
C LEU A 30 22.42 5.61 -11.12
N LEU A 31 23.51 5.54 -10.35
CA LEU A 31 23.45 5.34 -8.90
C LEU A 31 22.82 6.54 -8.18
N LEU A 32 23.10 7.77 -8.60
CA LEU A 32 22.45 8.97 -8.06
C LEU A 32 20.95 8.98 -8.36
N VAL A 33 20.54 8.66 -9.59
CA VAL A 33 19.12 8.58 -9.95
C VAL A 33 18.43 7.44 -9.19
N PHE A 34 19.03 6.26 -9.11
CA PHE A 34 18.48 5.12 -8.38
C PHE A 34 18.38 5.41 -6.88
N SER A 35 19.42 5.99 -6.27
CA SER A 35 19.39 6.38 -4.86
C SER A 35 18.38 7.49 -4.60
N TYR A 36 18.23 8.46 -5.49
CA TYR A 36 17.21 9.51 -5.41
C TYR A 36 15.80 8.93 -5.53
N TYR A 37 15.57 8.02 -6.48
CA TYR A 37 14.31 7.29 -6.62
C TYR A 37 13.99 6.48 -5.35
N CYS A 38 14.96 5.74 -4.82
CA CYS A 38 14.85 5.02 -3.55
C CYS A 38 14.58 5.98 -2.39
N TYR A 39 15.22 7.15 -2.34
CA TYR A 39 14.99 8.16 -1.32
C TYR A 39 13.56 8.72 -1.40
N LEU A 40 13.06 9.07 -2.60
CA LEU A 40 11.68 9.50 -2.79
C LEU A 40 10.71 8.41 -2.36
N ARG A 41 10.90 7.18 -2.84
CA ARG A 41 10.05 6.03 -2.49
C ARG A 41 10.06 5.75 -0.99
N ASN A 42 11.21 5.86 -0.33
CA ASN A 42 11.36 5.64 1.11
C ASN A 42 10.85 6.82 1.96
N LYS A 43 10.87 8.05 1.43
CA LYS A 43 10.30 9.24 2.08
C LYS A 43 8.77 9.23 1.99
N VAL A 44 8.23 8.75 0.88
CA VAL A 44 6.79 8.54 0.69
C VAL A 44 6.30 7.40 1.59
N SER A 45 7.01 6.26 1.66
CA SER A 45 6.63 5.15 2.54
C SER A 45 6.69 5.52 4.02
N LYS A 46 7.58 6.44 4.44
CA LYS A 46 7.66 6.91 5.83
C LYS A 46 6.59 7.93 6.25
N ARG A 47 5.80 8.47 5.31
CA ARG A 47 4.55 9.20 5.67
C ARG A 47 3.45 8.25 6.12
N PHE A 48 3.51 6.99 5.71
CA PHE A 48 2.75 5.89 6.30
C PHE A 48 3.49 5.38 7.53
N LYS A 49 3.39 6.13 8.64
CA LYS A 49 3.48 5.48 9.95
C LYS A 49 2.18 4.70 10.09
N PRO A 50 2.18 3.35 10.18
CA PRO A 50 0.99 2.65 10.57
C PRO A 50 0.58 3.23 11.91
N HIS A 51 -0.61 3.81 11.93
CA HIS A 51 -1.18 4.39 13.11
C HIS A 51 -1.19 3.31 14.19
N LYS A 52 -0.56 3.65 15.30
CA LYS A 52 -0.49 2.94 16.58
C LYS A 52 -1.67 1.96 16.72
N ARG A 53 -1.37 0.67 16.87
CA ARG A 53 -2.36 -0.35 17.24
C ARG A 53 -3.22 0.21 18.36
N VAL A 54 -4.49 0.46 18.06
CA VAL A 54 -5.47 0.73 19.11
C VAL A 54 -5.56 -0.57 19.90
N ASN A 55 -5.04 -0.53 21.12
CA ASN A 55 -5.14 -1.63 22.06
C ASN A 55 -6.63 -1.79 22.34
N TYR A 56 -7.24 -2.87 21.83
CA TYR A 56 -8.60 -3.23 22.20
C TYR A 56 -8.52 -3.78 23.61
N GLU A 57 -8.55 -2.88 24.60
CA GLU A 57 -8.73 -3.28 25.99
C GLU A 57 -10.14 -3.86 26.12
N ASP A 58 -10.16 -5.13 26.47
CA ASP A 58 -11.33 -5.91 26.78
C ASP A 58 -12.07 -5.22 27.93
N LYS A 59 -13.16 -4.52 27.61
CA LYS A 59 -14.18 -4.16 28.59
C LYS A 59 -15.42 -4.96 28.27
N GLU A 60 -15.51 -6.12 28.91
CA GLU A 60 -16.80 -6.73 29.21
C GLU A 60 -17.73 -5.67 29.79
N CYS A 61 -18.82 -5.39 29.09
CA CYS A 61 -20.00 -4.83 29.72
C CYS A 61 -21.24 -5.40 29.03
N SER A 62 -21.89 -6.30 29.76
CA SER A 62 -23.28 -6.66 29.57
C SER A 62 -24.16 -5.41 29.62
N SER A 63 -24.57 -4.88 28.47
CA SER A 63 -25.94 -4.39 28.22
C SER A 63 -26.06 -3.86 26.80
N SER A 64 -27.23 -4.08 26.23
CA SER A 64 -27.68 -3.67 24.92
C SER A 64 -27.61 -2.15 24.74
N ALA A 65 -26.52 -1.60 24.20
CA ALA A 65 -26.48 -0.24 23.67
C ALA A 65 -25.51 -0.14 22.48
N ASN A 66 -26.01 0.44 21.41
CA ASN A 66 -25.42 0.53 20.07
C ASN A 66 -24.30 1.58 20.05
N ILE A 67 -23.05 1.21 20.33
CA ILE A 67 -21.91 2.15 20.26
C ILE A 67 -21.42 2.20 18.81
N GLN A 68 -21.97 3.13 18.03
CA GLN A 68 -21.37 3.58 16.77
C GLN A 68 -20.39 4.71 17.10
N VAL A 69 -19.09 4.45 16.98
CA VAL A 69 -18.09 5.50 17.16
C VAL A 69 -18.00 6.31 15.88
N THR A 70 -18.24 7.61 15.97
CA THR A 70 -17.97 8.55 14.89
C THR A 70 -16.58 9.12 15.09
N THR A 71 -15.74 9.03 14.06
CA THR A 71 -14.40 9.67 14.07
C THR A 71 -14.54 11.16 13.76
N ASP A 72 -13.50 11.95 14.03
CA ASP A 72 -13.45 13.39 13.69
C ASP A 72 -13.67 13.68 12.20
N LYS A 73 -13.52 12.66 11.34
CA LYS A 73 -13.79 12.72 9.90
C LYS A 73 -15.23 12.37 9.51
N GLY A 74 -16.12 12.15 10.48
CA GLY A 74 -17.50 11.72 10.23
C GLY A 74 -17.67 10.23 9.86
N LEU A 75 -16.58 9.44 9.89
CA LEU A 75 -16.64 8.00 9.62
C LEU A 75 -17.28 7.25 10.79
N GLN A 76 -18.21 6.35 10.49
CA GLN A 76 -18.83 5.46 11.48
C GLN A 76 -18.08 4.13 11.55
N VAL A 77 -17.64 3.77 12.74
CA VAL A 77 -16.96 2.49 13.00
C VAL A 77 -17.97 1.43 13.41
N PHE A 78 -17.99 0.31 12.69
CA PHE A 78 -18.82 -0.85 12.99
C PHE A 78 -17.95 -2.04 13.39
N THR A 79 -18.38 -2.76 14.41
CA THR A 79 -17.75 -4.03 14.80
C THR A 79 -18.03 -5.11 13.75
N TYR A 80 -17.13 -6.10 13.65
CA TYR A 80 -17.34 -7.27 12.80
C TYR A 80 -18.70 -7.94 13.07
N LYS A 81 -19.08 -8.08 14.36
CA LYS A 81 -20.36 -8.69 14.75
C LYS A 81 -21.57 -7.92 14.22
N GLN A 82 -21.53 -6.58 14.22
CA GLN A 82 -22.60 -5.76 13.63
C GLN A 82 -22.73 -6.01 12.13
N LEU A 83 -21.61 -6.03 11.40
CA LEU A 83 -21.60 -6.28 9.95
C LEU A 83 -21.99 -7.71 9.60
N HIS A 84 -21.55 -8.69 10.39
CA HIS A 84 -21.94 -10.09 10.25
C HIS A 84 -23.45 -10.25 10.41
N SER A 85 -24.05 -9.69 11.47
CA SER A 85 -25.50 -9.73 11.64
C SER A 85 -26.24 -8.99 10.52
N ALA A 86 -25.74 -7.82 10.10
CA ALA A 86 -26.37 -7.01 9.05
C ALA A 86 -26.41 -7.73 7.69
N THR A 87 -25.41 -8.56 7.39
CA THR A 87 -25.27 -9.28 6.12
C THR A 87 -25.78 -10.72 6.17
N GLY A 88 -26.44 -11.14 7.26
CA GLY A 88 -26.87 -12.54 7.42
C GLY A 88 -25.70 -13.52 7.44
N GLY A 89 -24.59 -13.12 8.06
CA GLY A 89 -23.36 -13.91 8.18
C GLY A 89 -22.54 -14.00 6.91
N PHE A 90 -22.51 -12.94 6.09
CA PHE A 90 -21.84 -12.94 4.78
C PHE A 90 -22.32 -14.09 3.88
N GLY A 91 -23.62 -14.41 3.97
CA GLY A 91 -24.24 -15.49 3.20
C GLY A 91 -24.18 -15.22 1.69
N LYS A 92 -23.97 -16.27 0.89
CA LYS A 92 -23.87 -16.17 -0.58
C LYS A 92 -25.10 -15.54 -1.23
N SER A 93 -26.29 -15.71 -0.64
CA SER A 93 -27.54 -15.09 -1.10
C SER A 93 -27.56 -13.57 -0.98
N ASN A 94 -26.66 -12.98 -0.18
CA ASN A 94 -26.53 -11.55 0.00
C ASN A 94 -25.41 -10.94 -0.83
N VAL A 95 -24.69 -11.72 -1.64
CA VAL A 95 -23.68 -11.18 -2.56
C VAL A 95 -24.36 -10.34 -3.63
N ILE A 96 -23.94 -9.09 -3.75
CA ILE A 96 -24.41 -8.13 -4.76
C ILE A 96 -23.32 -7.75 -5.77
N GLY A 97 -22.07 -8.16 -5.53
CA GLY A 97 -20.97 -7.93 -6.45
C GLY A 97 -19.71 -8.71 -6.06
N HIS A 98 -18.84 -8.88 -7.05
CA HIS A 98 -17.51 -9.46 -6.88
C HIS A 98 -16.53 -8.68 -7.76
N GLY A 99 -15.44 -8.21 -7.16
CA GLY A 99 -14.37 -7.50 -7.86
C GLY A 99 -12.99 -8.02 -7.46
N GLY A 100 -11.93 -7.40 -7.98
CA GLY A 100 -10.55 -7.80 -7.67
C GLY A 100 -10.17 -7.71 -6.18
N PHE A 101 -10.97 -6.99 -5.41
CA PHE A 101 -10.78 -6.72 -3.98
C PHE A 101 -11.69 -7.56 -3.08
N GLY A 102 -12.48 -8.47 -3.64
CA GLY A 102 -13.35 -9.39 -2.90
C GLY A 102 -14.85 -9.17 -3.13
N LEU A 103 -15.64 -9.73 -2.22
CA LEU A 103 -17.09 -9.79 -2.30
C LEU A 103 -17.78 -8.57 -1.70
N VAL A 104 -18.83 -8.08 -2.36
CA VAL A 104 -19.71 -7.04 -1.83
C VAL A 104 -21.02 -7.68 -1.44
N TYR A 105 -21.42 -7.48 -0.19
CA TYR A 105 -22.65 -8.01 0.38
C TYR A 105 -23.68 -6.92 0.63
N ARG A 106 -24.93 -7.21 0.32
CA ARG A 106 -26.09 -6.48 0.82
C ARG A 106 -26.21 -6.71 2.33
N GLY A 107 -26.42 -5.63 3.09
CA GLY A 107 -26.75 -5.70 4.50
C GLY A 107 -27.82 -4.69 4.91
N VAL A 108 -28.42 -4.94 6.07
CA VAL A 108 -29.32 -4.01 6.76
C VAL A 108 -28.85 -3.86 8.20
N LEU A 109 -28.43 -2.65 8.57
CA LEU A 109 -28.02 -2.33 9.94
C LEU A 109 -29.22 -2.41 10.90
N GLN A 110 -28.96 -2.47 12.21
CA GLN A 110 -30.02 -2.54 13.22
C GLN A 110 -30.96 -1.33 13.21
N ASP A 111 -30.49 -0.19 12.72
CA ASP A 111 -31.28 1.04 12.55
C ASP A 111 -32.08 1.07 11.23
N GLY A 112 -32.07 -0.02 10.45
CA GLY A 112 -32.80 -0.15 9.20
C GLY A 112 -32.08 0.40 7.97
N ARG A 113 -30.90 1.03 8.12
CA ARG A 113 -30.12 1.52 6.97
C ARG A 113 -29.64 0.35 6.11
N LYS A 114 -29.90 0.43 4.81
CA LYS A 114 -29.37 -0.51 3.81
C LYS A 114 -27.92 -0.14 3.51
N VAL A 115 -27.03 -1.12 3.50
CA VAL A 115 -25.59 -0.94 3.29
C VAL A 115 -25.04 -1.96 2.30
N ALA A 116 -23.95 -1.60 1.65
CA ALA A 116 -23.08 -2.51 0.92
C ALA A 116 -21.82 -2.75 1.77
N VAL A 117 -21.56 -4.00 2.13
CA VAL A 117 -20.41 -4.39 2.95
C VAL A 117 -19.41 -5.11 2.05
N LYS A 118 -18.27 -4.45 1.79
CA LYS A 118 -17.17 -5.02 1.01
C LYS A 118 -16.28 -5.85 1.94
N LEU A 119 -16.11 -7.13 1.66
CA LEU A 119 -15.26 -8.06 2.40
C LEU A 119 -14.02 -8.36 1.56
N MET A 120 -12.83 -8.08 2.08
CA MET A 120 -11.57 -8.27 1.36
C MET A 120 -11.18 -9.75 1.34
N ASP A 121 -10.94 -10.31 0.13
CA ASP A 121 -10.56 -11.73 -0.04
C ASP A 121 -9.12 -12.04 0.39
N ARG A 122 -8.22 -11.04 0.38
CA ARG A 122 -6.81 -11.22 0.75
C ARG A 122 -6.59 -10.93 2.22
N ALA A 123 -6.47 -11.97 3.02
CA ALA A 123 -5.84 -11.88 4.35
C ALA A 123 -4.35 -11.53 4.16
N GLY A 124 -3.94 -10.31 4.53
CA GLY A 124 -2.54 -9.87 4.44
C GLY A 124 -2.38 -8.36 4.29
N ARG A 125 -1.12 -7.90 4.24
CA ARG A 125 -0.77 -6.46 4.19
C ARG A 125 -1.40 -5.71 3.02
N GLN A 126 -1.60 -6.39 1.89
CA GLN A 126 -2.16 -5.74 0.70
C GLN A 126 -3.61 -5.30 0.90
N GLY A 127 -4.47 -6.14 1.50
CA GLY A 127 -5.87 -5.78 1.74
C GLY A 127 -6.01 -4.67 2.77
N GLU A 128 -5.11 -4.64 3.77
CA GLU A 128 -5.04 -3.57 4.77
C GLU A 128 -4.58 -2.24 4.14
N GLU A 129 -3.54 -2.26 3.29
CA GLU A 129 -3.07 -1.07 2.56
C GLU A 129 -4.14 -0.51 1.61
N GLU A 130 -4.88 -1.39 0.92
CA GLU A 130 -5.98 -1.00 0.03
C GLU A 130 -7.16 -0.38 0.81
N PHE A 131 -7.50 -0.95 1.98
CA PHE A 131 -8.52 -0.39 2.87
C PHE A 131 -8.13 1.00 3.39
N ASP A 132 -6.88 1.16 3.86
CA ASP A 132 -6.38 2.42 4.38
C ASP A 132 -6.44 3.54 3.32
N VAL A 133 -6.12 3.21 2.06
CA VAL A 133 -6.24 4.12 0.92
C VAL A 133 -7.71 4.48 0.69
N GLU A 134 -8.61 3.51 0.58
CA GLU A 134 -10.04 3.80 0.36
C GLU A 134 -10.61 4.69 1.47
N VAL A 135 -10.32 4.42 2.75
CA VAL A 135 -10.80 5.22 3.89
C VAL A 135 -10.15 6.61 3.97
N GLN A 136 -8.93 6.78 3.47
CA GLN A 136 -8.26 8.07 3.48
C GLN A 136 -8.76 9.02 2.39
N PHE A 137 -9.17 8.48 1.23
CA PHE A 137 -9.50 9.26 0.04
C PHE A 137 -11.00 9.36 -0.27
N LEU A 138 -11.86 8.59 0.40
CA LEU A 138 -13.33 8.73 0.38
C LEU A 138 -13.83 9.64 1.51
#